data_AF-A0A1Q9LRU1-F1
#
_entry.id   AF-A0A1Q9LRU1-F1
#
_cell.length_a   1.000
_cell.length_b   1.000
_cell.length_c   1.000
_cell.angle_alpha   90.00
_cell.angle_beta   90.00
_cell.angle_gamma   90.00
#
_symmetry.space_group_name_H-M   'P 1'
#
loop_
_entity.id
_entity.type
_entity.pdbx_description
1 polymer ?
#
loop_
_entity_poly.entity_id
_entity_poly.type
_entity_poly.pdbx_seq_one_letter_code
_entity_poly.pdbx_strand_id
1 'polypeptide(L)' 'MDLKFTASESGPIQVSFEPIGTFFVLEPDESIYLRTPIGTLDSLQVVWWTGGIEVWVDHPGDHTVLDENGTELDTL' A
#
# COMPACT_ATOMS: atom_id res chain seq x y z
N MET A 1 -9.06 -8.40 -4.23
CA MET A 1 -8.51 -8.90 -2.95
C MET A 1 -7.79 -7.73 -2.31
N ASP A 2 -7.78 -7.67 -0.98
CA ASP A 2 -7.22 -6.52 -0.27
C ASP A 2 -5.97 -6.97 0.50
N LEU A 3 -4.85 -6.32 0.23
CA LEU A 3 -3.59 -6.46 0.98
C LEU A 3 -3.54 -5.35 2.03
N LYS A 4 -3.37 -5.71 3.30
CA LYS A 4 -3.32 -4.77 4.42
C LYS A 4 -1.87 -4.46 4.80
N PHE A 5 -1.55 -3.18 4.92
CA PHE A 5 -0.28 -2.69 5.48
C PHE A 5 -0.59 -1.92 6.76
N THR A 6 0.12 -2.21 7.84
CA THR A 6 -0.11 -1.62 9.16
C THR A 6 1.19 -1.13 9.76
N ALA A 7 1.18 0.09 10.29
CA ALA A 7 2.30 0.63 11.04
C ALA A 7 2.43 -0.08 12.39
N SER A 8 3.64 -0.55 12.72
CA SER A 8 3.92 -1.04 14.07
C SER A 8 4.02 0.09 15.09
N GLU A 9 3.85 -0.21 16.37
CA GLU A 9 3.90 0.77 17.50
C GLU A 9 5.20 1.62 17.60
N SER A 10 6.25 1.27 16.84
CA SER A 10 7.59 1.89 16.90
C SER A 10 7.70 3.26 16.23
N GLY A 11 6.63 3.78 15.63
CA GLY A 11 6.56 5.12 15.03
C GLY A 11 5.87 5.12 13.67
N PRO A 12 5.68 6.31 13.07
CA PRO A 12 5.06 6.41 11.76
C PRO A 12 5.92 5.74 10.69
N ILE A 13 5.28 5.11 9.71
CA ILE A 13 5.95 4.52 8.55
C ILE A 13 5.41 5.09 7.25
N GLN A 14 6.24 5.12 6.22
CA GLN A 14 5.80 5.46 4.87
C GLN A 14 5.44 4.19 4.08
N VAL A 15 4.30 4.19 3.40
CA VAL A 15 3.94 3.20 2.37
C VAL A 15 3.93 3.90 1.02
N SER A 16 4.88 3.54 0.15
CA SER A 16 4.98 4.06 -1.22
C SER A 16 4.45 3.04 -2.22
N PHE A 17 3.82 3.51 -3.29
CA PHE A 17 3.32 2.73 -4.41
C PHE A 17 4.06 3.13 -5.69
N GLU A 18 4.80 2.17 -6.24
CA GLU A 18 5.67 2.35 -7.39
C GLU A 18 5.15 1.56 -8.61
N PRO A 19 5.39 2.01 -9.86
CA PRO A 19 6.18 3.19 -10.24
C PRO A 19 5.40 4.52 -10.27
N ILE A 20 4.17 4.56 -9.73
CA ILE A 20 3.30 5.74 -9.76
C ILE A 20 3.88 6.89 -8.92
N GLY A 21 4.56 6.57 -7.82
CA GLY A 21 5.17 7.53 -6.90
C GLY A 21 4.19 8.10 -5.86
N THR A 22 3.02 7.49 -5.69
CA THR A 22 2.07 7.81 -4.62
C THR A 22 2.60 7.27 -3.29
N PHE A 23 2.47 8.03 -2.19
CA PHE A 23 2.82 7.52 -0.87
C PHE A 23 1.87 8.03 0.23
N PHE A 24 1.80 7.27 1.31
CA PHE A 24 1.04 7.60 2.52
C PHE A 24 1.92 7.40 3.74
N VAL A 25 1.75 8.25 4.75
CA VAL A 25 2.36 8.05 6.07
C VAL A 25 1.28 7.50 6.99
N LEU A 26 1.58 6.39 7.63
CA LEU A 26 0.72 5.74 8.61
C LEU A 26 1.28 6.01 10.00
N GLU A 27 0.48 6.60 10.88
CA GLU A 27 0.77 6.66 12.31
C GLU A 27 0.69 5.26 12.93
N PRO A 28 1.27 5.03 14.13
CA PRO A 28 1.17 3.74 14.81
C PRO A 28 -0.24 3.17 14.85
N ASP A 29 -0.37 1.87 14.55
CA ASP A 29 -1.60 1.10 14.43
C ASP A 29 -2.53 1.48 13.26
N GLU A 30 -2.26 2.56 12.54
CA GLU A 30 -2.99 2.90 11.32
C GLU A 30 -2.72 1.87 10.23
N SER A 31 -3.72 1.69 9.36
CA SER A 31 -3.66 0.74 8.28
C SER A 31 -4.17 1.33 6.99
N ILE A 32 -3.56 0.89 5.89
CA ILE A 32 -4.01 1.14 4.53
C ILE A 32 -4.15 -0.19 3.80
N TYR A 33 -4.99 -0.21 2.78
CA TYR A 33 -5.26 -1.39 2.00
C TYR A 33 -4.99 -1.13 0.53
N LEU A 34 -4.34 -2.07 -0.13
CA LEU A 34 -4.27 -2.12 -1.58
C LEU A 34 -5.29 -3.14 -2.07
N ARG A 35 -6.36 -2.66 -2.69
CA ARG A 35 -7.33 -3.48 -3.41
C ARG A 35 -6.81 -3.73 -4.82
N THR A 36 -6.66 -5.01 -5.16
CA THR A 36 -6.05 -5.44 -6.41
C THR A 36 -6.70 -6.74 -6.93
N PRO A 37 -6.76 -6.98 -8.26
CA PRO A 37 -7.17 -8.26 -8.83
C PRO A 37 -6.33 -9.42 -8.28
N ILE A 38 -6.96 -10.56 -8.03
CA ILE A 38 -6.22 -11.73 -7.52
C ILE A 38 -5.17 -12.23 -8.52
N GLY A 39 -5.40 -12.03 -9.82
CA GLY A 39 -4.50 -12.46 -10.89
C GLY A 39 -3.21 -11.64 -11.00
N THR A 40 -3.11 -10.49 -10.30
CA THR A 40 -1.93 -9.61 -10.31
C THR A 40 -1.13 -9.70 -9.01
N LEU A 41 -1.44 -10.65 -8.12
CA LEU A 41 -0.68 -10.82 -6.88
C LEU A 41 0.75 -11.32 -7.13
N ASP A 42 0.94 -12.14 -8.16
CA ASP A 42 2.26 -12.72 -8.48
C ASP A 42 3.22 -11.68 -9.09
N SER A 43 2.72 -10.55 -9.61
CA SER A 43 3.55 -9.45 -10.12
C SER A 43 3.90 -8.41 -9.06
N LEU A 44 3.21 -8.44 -7.91
CA LEU A 44 3.38 -7.47 -6.85
C LEU A 44 4.69 -7.71 -6.08
N GLN A 45 5.47 -6.66 -5.87
CA GLN A 45 6.70 -6.74 -5.07
C GLN A 45 6.58 -5.84 -3.85
N VAL A 46 6.87 -6.38 -2.68
CA VAL A 46 6.87 -5.63 -1.42
C VAL A 46 8.31 -5.59 -0.90
N VAL A 47 8.86 -4.39 -0.79
CA VAL A 47 10.20 -4.15 -0.26
C VAL A 47 10.05 -3.37 1.05
N TRP A 48 10.56 -3.91 2.16
CA TRP A 48 10.55 -3.21 3.45
C TRP A 48 11.93 -2.63 3.77
N TRP A 49 11.94 -1.51 4.47
CA TRP A 49 13.15 -0.87 4.97
C TRP A 49 12.85 -0.15 6.29
N THR A 50 13.89 0.38 6.94
CA THR A 50 13.74 1.04 8.25
C THR A 50 12.91 2.33 8.12
N GLY A 51 11.63 2.25 8.46
CA GLY A 51 10.70 3.39 8.40
C GLY A 51 9.72 3.35 7.23
N GLY A 52 9.69 2.28 6.43
CA GLY A 52 8.71 2.21 5.35
C GLY A 52 8.65 0.90 4.57
N ILE A 53 7.72 0.91 3.62
CA ILE A 53 7.39 -0.16 2.70
C ILE A 53 7.24 0.46 1.30
N GLU A 54 7.85 -0.15 0.30
CA GLU A 54 7.59 0.12 -1.11
C GLU A 54 6.80 -1.04 -1.69
N VAL A 55 5.70 -0.72 -2.37
CA VAL A 55 4.81 -1.67 -3.02
C VAL A 55 4.84 -1.39 -4.52
N TRP A 56 5.50 -2.27 -5.25
CA TRP A 56 5.57 -2.20 -6.70
C TRP A 56 4.36 -2.93 -7.29
N VAL A 57 3.58 -2.21 -8.06
CA VAL A 57 2.41 -2.70 -8.77
C VAL A 57 2.63 -2.58 -10.28
N ASP A 58 1.90 -3.38 -11.05
CA ASP A 58 1.89 -3.24 -12.50
C ASP A 58 1.28 -1.88 -12.87
N HIS A 59 1.88 -1.18 -13.83
CA HIS A 59 1.35 0.08 -14.32
C HIS A 59 1.35 0.13 -15.87
N PRO A 60 0.22 0.45 -16.51
CA PRO A 60 -1.09 0.73 -15.90
C PRO A 60 -1.73 -0.52 -15.26
N GLY A 61 -2.43 -0.32 -14.14
CA GLY A 61 -3.08 -1.39 -13.38
C GLY A 61 -4.53 -1.06 -13.00
N ASP A 62 -5.17 -1.96 -12.25
CA ASP A 62 -6.50 -1.76 -11.64
C ASP A 62 -6.33 -1.88 -10.13
N HIS A 63 -5.70 -0.87 -9.55
CA HIS A 63 -5.29 -0.87 -8.16
C HIS A 63 -5.96 0.30 -7.44
N THR A 64 -6.55 0.04 -6.27
CA THR A 64 -7.17 1.10 -5.47
C THR A 64 -6.58 1.07 -4.08
N VAL A 65 -6.16 2.23 -3.59
CA VAL A 65 -5.69 2.40 -2.22
C VAL A 65 -6.86 2.85 -1.35
N LEU A 66 -7.08 2.16 -0.24
CA LEU A 66 -8.18 2.40 0.69
C LEU A 66 -7.67 2.68 2.10
N ASP A 67 -8.35 3.55 2.84
CA ASP A 67 -8.15 3.71 4.28
C ASP A 67 -8.71 2.51 5.08
N GLU A 68 -8.57 2.58 6.40
CA GLU A 68 -9.08 1.55 7.32
C GLU A 68 -10.61 1.38 7.35
N ASN A 69 -11.35 2.40 6.91
CA ASN A 69 -12.80 2.38 6.82
C ASN A 69 -13.28 1.89 5.45
N GLY A 70 -12.35 1.57 4.54
CA GLY A 70 -12.64 1.19 3.16
C GLY A 70 -12.95 2.37 2.24
N THR A 71 -12.65 3.60 2.66
CA THR A 71 -12.75 4.81 1.83
C THR A 71 -11.60 4.82 0.83
N GLU A 72 -11.90 5.13 -0.43
CA GLU A 72 -10.88 5.30 -1.45
C GLU A 72 -10.03 6.55 -1.18
N LEU A 73 -8.72 6.35 -1.20
CA LEU A 73 -7.72 7.39 -1.09
C LEU A 73 -7.10 7.73 -2.45
N ASP A 74 -6.85 6.71 -3.28
CA ASP A 74 -6.26 6.88 -4.63
C ASP A 74 -6.53 5.67 -5.54
N THR A 75 -6.33 5.85 -6.85
CA THR A 75 -6.36 4.80 -7.87
C THR A 75 -5.05 4.82 -8.67
N LEU A 76 -4.41 3.65 -8.83
CA LEU A 76 -3.03 3.48 -9.34
C LEU A 76 -2.96 2.68 -10.66
#